data_AF-A0AAD4BTB0-F1
#
_entry.id   AF-A0AAD4BTB0-F1
#
_cell.length_a   1.000
_cell.length_b   1.000
_cell.length_c   1.000
_cell.angle_alpha   90.00
_cell.angle_beta   90.00
_cell.angle_gamma   90.00
#
_symmetry.space_group_name_H-M   'P 1'
#
loop_
_entity.id
_entity.type
_entity.pdbx_description
1 polymer ?
#
loop_
_entity_poly.entity_id
_entity_poly.type
_entity_poly.pdbx_seq_one_letter_code
_entity_poly.pdbx_strand_id
1 'polypeptide(L)'
;MSSLVRQLARRTGTTLPARHVIQLNVVRRLPASRTYASRSKPKSTVSFIPGSQLRFDSEDARAEYTKTDLKMTSVVDWFRKEVAALETRASGRVTPALLSPVRVERGRGQTVKLEEVATVGIKDGSVLIVTVFDEQNTKAVEQGIYNAKLPHIVPQRLDSRTLKIPVPKPTVEARNTLAVTTSRMAEDVRVQLRKHHQASVKKGKYEKHSVELEEFQKLSDRHIAEVDKILAQTKKATGSK
;
A
#
# COMPACT_ATOMS: atom_id res chain seq x y z
N MET A 1 83.39 47.86 -1.79
CA MET A 1 84.53 48.40 -1.01
C MET A 1 84.11 49.70 -0.37
N SER A 2 84.47 49.88 0.91
CA SER A 2 84.50 51.15 1.66
C SER A 2 83.13 51.71 2.08
N SER A 3 82.87 52.11 3.33
CA SER A 3 83.59 52.01 4.61
C SER A 3 82.70 52.61 5.72
N LEU A 4 82.93 52.18 6.97
CA LEU A 4 82.68 52.92 8.24
C LEU A 4 81.20 53.12 8.65
N VAL A 5 80.58 52.37 9.56
CA VAL A 5 80.93 51.99 10.96
C VAL A 5 81.26 53.19 11.87
N ARG A 6 80.48 53.27 12.98
CA ARG A 6 80.54 54.16 14.17
C ARG A 6 79.81 55.50 13.96
N GLN A 7 78.88 55.91 14.83
CA GLN A 7 79.07 56.08 16.27
C GLN A 7 77.73 56.31 17.02
N LEU A 8 77.67 55.77 18.24
CA LEU A 8 76.99 56.30 19.44
C LEU A 8 75.47 56.22 19.57
N ALA A 9 75.00 55.01 19.88
CA ALA A 9 73.89 54.81 20.82
C ALA A 9 74.40 54.99 22.26
N ARG A 10 73.89 56.02 22.98
CA ARG A 10 73.81 56.10 24.45
C ARG A 10 73.11 57.42 24.83
N ARG A 11 71.83 57.34 25.19
CA ARG A 11 71.25 58.16 26.26
C ARG A 11 69.96 57.49 26.74
N THR A 12 70.13 56.77 27.85
CA THR A 12 69.06 56.37 28.76
C THR A 12 68.29 57.61 29.20
N GLY A 13 67.00 57.65 28.89
CA GLY A 13 66.08 58.70 29.30
C GLY A 13 64.72 58.08 29.55
N THR A 14 64.58 57.45 30.70
CA THR A 14 63.31 57.05 31.32
C THR A 14 62.35 58.24 31.37
N THR A 15 61.20 58.14 30.71
CA THR A 15 59.94 58.73 31.21
C THR A 15 58.78 57.94 30.61
N LEU A 16 58.06 57.24 31.49
CA LEU A 16 56.83 56.51 31.18
C LEU A 16 55.74 57.50 30.76
N PRO A 17 55.12 57.42 29.58
CA PRO A 17 53.94 58.22 29.29
C PRO A 17 52.74 57.67 30.08
N ALA A 18 52.22 58.56 30.92
CA ALA A 18 50.93 58.58 31.62
C ALA A 18 50.00 57.36 31.38
N ARG A 19 49.83 56.56 32.44
CA ARG A 19 48.68 55.67 32.62
C ARG A 19 47.40 56.46 32.34
N HIS A 20 46.75 56.19 31.22
CA HIS A 20 45.36 56.58 31.03
C HIS A 20 44.57 55.95 32.17
N VAL A 21 44.06 56.79 33.07
CA VAL A 21 43.09 56.40 34.08
C VAL A 21 41.84 55.99 33.31
N ILE A 22 41.66 54.70 33.13
CA ILE A 22 40.40 54.15 32.63
C ILE A 22 39.36 54.49 33.69
N GLN A 23 38.54 55.52 33.45
CA GLN A 23 37.32 55.72 34.22
C GLN A 23 36.30 54.65 33.83
N LEU A 24 36.46 53.44 34.39
CA LEU A 24 35.43 52.42 34.38
C LEU A 24 34.41 52.74 35.46
N ASN A 25 33.55 53.73 35.19
CA ASN A 25 32.29 53.89 35.92
C ASN A 25 31.14 53.50 35.01
N VAL A 26 31.08 52.21 34.65
CA VAL A 26 29.84 51.58 34.22
C VAL A 26 29.28 50.86 35.44
N VAL A 27 28.57 51.61 36.30
CA VAL A 27 27.65 51.00 37.25
C VAL A 27 26.53 50.37 36.42
N ARG A 28 26.72 49.12 36.00
CA ARG A 28 25.62 48.31 35.47
C ARG A 28 24.63 48.14 36.61
N ARG A 29 23.62 49.00 36.67
CA ARG A 29 22.44 48.77 37.50
C ARG A 29 21.85 47.44 37.06
N LEU A 30 22.05 46.40 37.87
CA LEU A 30 21.33 45.15 37.70
C LEU A 30 19.83 45.50 37.77
N PRO A 31 18.99 45.01 36.83
CA PRO A 31 17.57 45.28 36.90
C PRO A 31 17.03 44.74 38.23
N ALA A 32 16.32 45.60 38.96
CA ALA A 32 15.82 45.31 40.32
C ALA A 32 14.78 44.16 40.38
N SER A 33 14.37 43.62 39.24
CA SER A 33 13.47 42.47 39.15
C SER A 33 14.05 41.41 38.23
N ARG A 34 14.24 40.21 38.77
CA ARG A 34 14.51 38.99 38.01
C ARG A 34 13.23 38.65 37.24
N THR A 35 13.09 39.09 35.99
CA THR A 35 11.98 38.68 35.15
C THR A 35 12.17 37.21 34.79
N TYR A 36 11.48 36.31 35.51
CA TYR A 36 11.38 34.92 35.08
C TYR A 36 10.69 34.87 33.72
N ALA A 37 11.17 34.01 32.83
CA ALA A 37 10.50 33.72 31.57
C ALA A 37 9.03 33.41 31.87
N SER A 38 8.12 34.20 31.28
CA SER A 38 6.68 34.01 31.47
C SER A 38 6.33 32.57 31.13
N ARG A 39 5.62 31.91 32.04
CA ARG A 39 5.20 30.50 31.92
C ARG A 39 4.52 30.31 30.56
N SER A 40 5.20 29.65 29.62
CA SER A 40 4.61 29.34 28.32
C SER A 40 3.40 28.45 28.53
N LYS A 41 2.38 28.60 27.67
CA LYS A 41 1.16 27.78 27.75
C LYS A 41 1.57 26.29 27.79
N PRO A 42 0.99 25.47 28.68
CA PRO A 42 1.29 24.06 28.73
C PRO A 42 1.03 23.45 27.36
N LYS A 43 2.08 22.96 26.69
CA LYS A 43 1.92 22.20 25.45
C LYS A 43 1.21 20.90 25.82
N SER A 44 0.11 20.58 25.14
CA SER A 44 -0.66 19.38 25.39
C SER A 44 0.23 18.14 25.21
N THR A 45 0.44 17.37 26.27
CA THR A 45 1.18 16.10 26.25
C THR A 45 0.41 14.96 25.59
N VAL A 46 -0.85 15.18 25.19
CA VAL A 46 -1.75 14.16 24.62
C VAL A 46 -1.20 13.56 23.31
N SER A 47 -0.45 14.34 22.53
CA SER A 47 0.15 13.89 21.27
C SER A 47 1.65 13.57 21.38
N PHE A 48 2.21 13.60 22.59
CA PHE A 48 3.63 13.31 22.80
C PHE A 48 3.82 11.81 22.93
N ILE A 49 4.31 11.18 21.87
CA ILE A 49 4.70 9.76 21.91
C ILE A 49 6.06 9.68 22.62
N PRO A 50 6.18 8.93 23.74
CA PRO A 50 7.45 8.75 24.43
C PRO A 50 8.52 8.17 23.51
N GLY A 51 9.77 8.61 23.65
CA GLY A 51 10.88 8.15 22.79
C GLY A 51 11.07 6.64 22.76
N SER A 52 10.71 5.93 23.83
CA SER A 52 10.75 4.45 23.89
C SER A 52 9.73 3.76 22.98
N GLN A 53 8.70 4.47 22.52
CA GLN A 53 7.69 3.96 21.59
C GLN A 53 8.00 4.32 20.13
N LEU A 54 8.96 5.21 19.89
CA LEU A 54 9.33 5.67 18.56
C LEU A 54 10.35 4.68 17.98
N ARG A 55 9.88 3.81 17.07
CA ARG A 55 10.74 2.84 16.35
C ARG A 55 11.68 3.46 15.32
N PHE A 56 11.45 4.73 14.97
CA PHE A 56 12.17 5.48 13.95
C PHE A 56 12.64 6.80 14.54
N ASP A 57 13.92 7.13 14.38
CA ASP A 57 14.51 8.35 14.96
C ASP A 57 14.17 9.61 14.14
N SER A 58 13.96 9.45 12.83
CA SER A 58 13.61 10.55 11.91
C SER A 58 12.14 10.53 11.49
N GLU A 59 11.54 11.72 11.34
CA GLU A 59 10.16 11.87 10.83
C GLU A 59 10.06 11.41 9.37
N ASP A 60 11.11 11.64 8.58
CA ASP A 60 11.18 11.22 7.17
C ASP A 60 11.13 9.69 7.02
N ALA A 61 11.81 8.94 7.90
CA ALA A 61 11.76 7.48 7.88
C ALA A 61 10.37 6.94 8.21
N ARG A 62 9.62 7.60 9.12
CA ARG A 62 8.23 7.25 9.43
C ARG A 62 7.29 7.49 8.25
N ALA A 63 7.46 8.62 7.57
CA ALA A 63 6.67 8.94 6.39
C ALA A 63 6.92 7.93 5.25
N GLU A 64 8.19 7.56 5.01
CA GLU A 64 8.51 6.53 4.02
C GLU A 64 8.05 5.13 4.45
N TYR A 65 8.11 4.78 5.74
CA TYR A 65 7.58 3.51 6.26
C TYR A 65 6.08 3.36 5.98
N THR A 66 5.28 4.35 6.41
CA THR A 66 3.82 4.35 6.20
C THR A 66 3.45 4.30 4.71
N LYS A 67 4.15 5.06 3.86
CA LYS A 67 3.97 5.02 2.41
C LYS A 67 4.32 3.66 1.80
N THR A 68 5.36 3.00 2.30
CA THR A 68 5.78 1.68 1.84
C THR A 68 4.75 0.63 2.25
N ASP A 69 4.26 0.71 3.48
CA ASP A 69 3.23 -0.19 4.01
C ASP A 69 1.94 -0.11 3.19
N LEU A 70 1.46 1.09 2.87
CA LEU A 70 0.28 1.29 2.04
C LEU A 70 0.43 0.68 0.64
N LYS A 71 1.61 0.83 0.02
CA LYS A 71 1.89 0.24 -1.30
C LYS A 71 1.91 -1.29 -1.23
N MET A 72 2.59 -1.86 -0.24
CA MET A 72 2.63 -3.32 -0.06
C MET A 72 1.25 -3.89 0.24
N THR A 73 0.48 -3.23 1.11
CA THR A 73 -0.91 -3.61 1.42
C THR A 73 -1.78 -3.57 0.17
N SER A 74 -1.66 -2.53 -0.66
CA SER A 74 -2.40 -2.44 -1.93
C SER A 74 -2.09 -3.61 -2.88
N VAL A 75 -0.83 -4.05 -2.93
CA VAL A 75 -0.39 -5.20 -3.74
C VAL A 75 -0.96 -6.50 -3.17
N VAL A 76 -0.92 -6.69 -1.85
CA VAL A 76 -1.50 -7.87 -1.18
C VAL A 76 -3.02 -7.91 -1.37
N ASP A 77 -3.71 -6.78 -1.26
CA ASP A 77 -5.16 -6.69 -1.47
C ASP A 77 -5.56 -6.98 -2.92
N TRP A 78 -4.75 -6.54 -3.89
CA TRP A 78 -4.93 -6.94 -5.28
C TRP A 78 -4.79 -8.46 -5.44
N PHE A 79 -3.76 -9.06 -4.86
CA PHE A 79 -3.57 -10.52 -4.90
C PHE A 79 -4.73 -11.27 -4.25
N ARG A 80 -5.21 -10.81 -3.08
CA ARG A 80 -6.39 -11.39 -2.40
C ARG A 80 -7.62 -11.40 -3.29
N LYS A 81 -7.90 -10.30 -3.99
CA LYS A 81 -9.05 -10.18 -4.89
C LYS A 81 -8.94 -11.14 -6.08
N GLU A 82 -7.76 -11.21 -6.69
CA GLU A 82 -7.55 -12.08 -7.85
C GLU A 82 -7.63 -13.57 -7.46
N VAL A 83 -7.04 -13.94 -6.32
CA VAL A 83 -7.13 -15.29 -5.77
C VAL A 83 -8.58 -15.67 -5.45
N ALA A 84 -9.36 -14.78 -4.83
CA ALA A 84 -10.79 -15.03 -4.58
C ALA A 84 -11.58 -15.25 -5.89
N ALA A 85 -11.25 -14.49 -6.94
CA ALA A 85 -11.85 -14.67 -8.26
C ALA A 85 -11.43 -16.00 -8.95
N LEU A 86 -10.26 -16.54 -8.63
CA LEU A 86 -9.82 -17.86 -9.10
C LEU A 86 -10.45 -18.99 -8.28
N GLU A 87 -10.60 -18.82 -6.96
CA GLU A 87 -11.21 -19.81 -6.06
C GLU A 87 -12.69 -20.06 -6.38
N THR A 88 -13.45 -19.02 -6.69
CA THR A 88 -14.85 -19.16 -7.13
C THR A 88 -14.95 -20.04 -8.39
N ARG A 89 -14.04 -19.84 -9.34
CA ARG A 89 -13.91 -20.67 -10.55
C ARG A 89 -13.49 -22.12 -10.21
N ALA A 90 -12.53 -22.31 -9.30
CA ALA A 90 -11.98 -23.62 -8.94
C ALA A 90 -12.92 -24.49 -8.10
N SER A 91 -13.68 -23.88 -7.20
CA SER A 91 -14.62 -24.58 -6.31
C SER A 91 -15.88 -25.04 -7.03
N GLY A 92 -16.12 -24.59 -8.28
CA GLY A 92 -17.40 -24.76 -8.97
C GLY A 92 -18.56 -24.09 -8.21
N ARG A 93 -18.24 -23.16 -7.29
CA ARG A 93 -19.22 -22.41 -6.52
C ARG A 93 -19.71 -21.28 -7.37
N VAL A 94 -21.00 -21.32 -7.62
CA VAL A 94 -21.66 -20.40 -8.52
C VAL A 94 -22.07 -19.16 -7.74
N THR A 95 -21.53 -18.01 -8.14
CA THR A 95 -21.90 -16.70 -7.59
C THR A 95 -22.54 -15.82 -8.67
N PRO A 96 -23.52 -14.97 -8.34
CA PRO A 96 -24.13 -14.03 -9.31
C PRO A 96 -23.11 -13.13 -10.01
N ALA A 97 -21.98 -12.84 -9.33
CA ALA A 97 -20.87 -12.06 -9.88
C ALA A 97 -20.30 -12.62 -11.20
N LEU A 98 -20.49 -13.92 -11.49
CA LEU A 98 -20.07 -14.53 -12.77
C LEU A 98 -20.74 -13.86 -13.99
N LEU A 99 -21.94 -13.28 -13.82
CA LEU A 99 -22.68 -12.61 -14.88
C LEU A 99 -22.53 -11.08 -14.86
N SER A 100 -21.71 -10.51 -13.98
CA SER A 100 -21.45 -9.06 -13.93
C SER A 100 -20.87 -8.46 -15.23
N PRO A 101 -19.98 -9.15 -16.00
CA PRO A 101 -19.50 -8.59 -17.27
C PRO A 101 -20.52 -8.64 -18.41
N VAL A 102 -21.66 -9.33 -18.22
CA VAL A 102 -22.69 -9.45 -19.25
C VAL A 102 -23.33 -8.08 -19.52
N ARG A 103 -23.41 -7.74 -20.81
CA ARG A 103 -24.10 -6.57 -21.32
C ARG A 103 -25.25 -7.03 -22.19
N VAL A 104 -26.42 -6.45 -21.97
CA VAL A 104 -27.66 -6.78 -22.66
C VAL A 104 -28.05 -5.59 -23.52
N GLU A 105 -28.28 -5.84 -24.79
CA GLU A 105 -28.79 -4.82 -25.72
C GLU A 105 -30.31 -4.71 -25.59
N ARG A 106 -30.79 -3.58 -25.08
CA ARG A 106 -32.21 -3.27 -24.97
C ARG A 106 -32.61 -2.35 -26.12
N GLY A 107 -33.66 -2.72 -26.86
CA GLY A 107 -34.25 -1.85 -27.88
C GLY A 107 -33.23 -1.28 -28.86
N ARG A 108 -33.45 -0.06 -29.39
CA ARG A 108 -32.63 0.62 -30.43
C ARG A 108 -31.17 0.89 -30.00
N GLY A 109 -30.35 -0.14 -29.85
CA GLY A 109 -28.90 -0.05 -29.69
C GLY A 109 -28.37 0.34 -28.30
N GLN A 110 -29.20 0.37 -27.26
CA GLN A 110 -28.73 0.72 -25.91
C GLN A 110 -28.19 -0.53 -25.19
N THR A 111 -26.94 -0.48 -24.73
CA THR A 111 -26.36 -1.54 -23.90
C THR A 111 -26.55 -1.22 -22.42
N VAL A 112 -27.06 -2.20 -21.67
CA VAL A 112 -27.34 -2.08 -20.24
C VAL A 112 -26.74 -3.28 -19.50
N LYS A 113 -26.42 -3.12 -18.21
CA LYS A 113 -25.95 -4.23 -17.37
C LYS A 113 -27.07 -5.25 -17.13
N LEU A 114 -26.70 -6.52 -17.00
CA LEU A 114 -27.68 -7.58 -16.73
C LEU A 114 -28.48 -7.34 -15.44
N GLU A 115 -27.83 -6.84 -14.39
CA GLU A 115 -28.42 -6.56 -13.07
C GLU A 115 -29.61 -5.60 -13.12
N GLU A 116 -29.65 -4.71 -14.10
CA GLU A 116 -30.76 -3.77 -14.26
C GLU A 116 -31.96 -4.41 -15.00
N VAL A 117 -31.74 -5.50 -15.75
CA VAL A 117 -32.76 -6.15 -16.60
C VAL A 117 -33.34 -7.40 -15.94
N ALA A 118 -32.57 -8.00 -15.03
CA ALA A 118 -32.87 -9.31 -14.49
C ALA A 118 -32.31 -9.48 -13.08
N THR A 119 -33.00 -10.27 -12.27
CA THR A 119 -32.50 -10.75 -10.98
C THR A 119 -31.80 -12.08 -11.16
N VAL A 120 -30.58 -12.20 -10.63
CA VAL A 120 -29.76 -13.41 -10.67
C VAL A 120 -29.80 -14.11 -9.30
N GLY A 121 -30.29 -15.34 -9.28
CA GLY A 121 -30.30 -16.22 -8.11
C GLY A 121 -29.45 -17.47 -8.34
N ILE A 122 -29.13 -18.17 -7.25
CA ILE A 122 -28.45 -19.47 -7.28
C ILE A 122 -29.44 -20.55 -6.85
N LYS A 123 -29.50 -21.66 -7.59
CA LYS A 123 -30.21 -22.88 -7.21
C LYS A 123 -29.22 -24.04 -7.09
N ASP A 124 -29.33 -24.80 -6.00
CA ASP A 124 -28.54 -26.01 -5.72
C ASP A 124 -27.00 -25.81 -5.77
N GLY A 125 -26.52 -24.56 -5.71
CA GLY A 125 -25.10 -24.19 -5.73
C GLY A 125 -24.36 -24.39 -7.07
N SER A 126 -25.00 -25.01 -8.07
CA SER A 126 -24.41 -25.32 -9.39
C SER A 126 -25.21 -24.73 -10.55
N VAL A 127 -26.38 -24.15 -10.30
CA VAL A 127 -27.25 -23.59 -11.33
C VAL A 127 -27.51 -22.11 -11.02
N LEU A 128 -27.25 -21.22 -11.98
CA LEU A 128 -27.78 -19.85 -11.92
C LEU A 128 -29.18 -19.81 -12.49
N ILE A 129 -30.06 -19.07 -11.83
CA ILE A 129 -31.38 -18.73 -12.33
C ILE A 129 -31.38 -17.24 -12.59
N VAL A 130 -31.66 -16.86 -13.82
CA VAL A 130 -31.83 -15.46 -14.22
C VAL A 130 -33.30 -15.23 -14.50
N THR A 131 -33.93 -14.37 -13.71
CA THR A 131 -35.33 -13.97 -13.87
C THR A 131 -35.37 -12.58 -14.48
N VAL A 132 -35.77 -12.48 -15.74
CA VAL A 132 -35.83 -11.21 -16.47
C VAL A 132 -37.05 -10.41 -16.00
N PHE A 133 -37.02 -9.08 -16.00
CA PHE A 133 -38.20 -8.29 -15.61
C PHE A 133 -39.30 -8.27 -16.67
N ASP A 134 -38.92 -8.11 -17.94
CA ASP A 134 -39.84 -8.09 -19.08
C ASP A 134 -39.56 -9.25 -20.04
N GLU A 135 -40.60 -9.99 -20.42
CA GLU A 135 -40.47 -11.18 -21.30
C GLU A 135 -39.94 -10.84 -22.70
N GLN A 136 -40.21 -9.63 -23.18
CA GLN A 136 -39.70 -9.15 -24.48
C GLN A 136 -38.16 -9.07 -24.51
N ASN A 137 -37.54 -8.86 -23.34
CA ASN A 137 -36.10 -8.74 -23.19
C ASN A 137 -35.41 -10.10 -23.01
N THR A 138 -36.14 -11.21 -22.84
CA THR A 138 -35.56 -12.53 -22.61
C THR A 138 -34.62 -12.97 -23.74
N LYS A 139 -34.97 -12.70 -25.01
CA LYS A 139 -34.12 -12.98 -26.18
C LYS A 139 -32.81 -12.17 -26.15
N ALA A 140 -32.90 -10.89 -25.81
CA ALA A 140 -31.73 -10.03 -25.71
C ALA A 140 -30.80 -10.44 -24.57
N VAL A 141 -31.35 -10.86 -23.43
CA VAL A 141 -30.57 -11.37 -22.29
C VAL A 141 -29.83 -12.65 -22.67
N GLU A 142 -30.49 -13.59 -23.32
CA GLU A 142 -29.87 -14.82 -23.82
C GLU A 142 -28.70 -14.51 -24.76
N GLN A 143 -28.92 -13.62 -25.74
CA GLN A 143 -27.87 -13.19 -26.66
C GLN A 143 -26.73 -12.46 -25.95
N GLY A 144 -27.02 -11.62 -24.95
CA GLY A 144 -26.02 -10.94 -24.14
C GLY A 144 -25.11 -11.91 -23.38
N ILE A 145 -25.67 -13.01 -22.87
CA ILE A 145 -24.91 -14.07 -22.19
C ILE A 145 -23.99 -14.79 -23.19
N TYR A 146 -24.47 -15.10 -24.40
CA TYR A 146 -23.63 -15.66 -25.46
C TYR A 146 -22.52 -14.69 -25.90
N ASN A 147 -22.83 -13.40 -26.06
CA ASN A 147 -21.88 -12.36 -26.45
C ASN A 147 -20.79 -12.14 -25.40
N ALA A 148 -21.09 -12.39 -24.11
CA ALA A 148 -20.11 -12.32 -23.03
C ALA A 148 -19.04 -13.44 -23.10
N LYS A 149 -19.22 -14.44 -23.98
CA LYS A 149 -18.26 -15.55 -24.23
C LYS A 149 -17.76 -16.21 -22.94
N LEU A 150 -18.66 -16.40 -21.98
CA LEU A 150 -18.32 -17.08 -20.74
C LEU A 150 -18.01 -18.55 -21.05
N PRO A 151 -16.86 -19.09 -20.61
CA PRO A 151 -16.43 -20.44 -20.96
C PRO A 151 -17.36 -21.48 -20.34
N HIS A 152 -17.81 -22.45 -21.15
CA HIS A 152 -18.62 -23.60 -20.74
C HIS A 152 -19.97 -23.27 -20.09
N ILE A 153 -20.56 -22.13 -20.45
CA ILE A 153 -21.87 -21.70 -19.96
C ILE A 153 -22.84 -21.60 -21.14
N VAL A 154 -23.97 -22.31 -21.04
CA VAL A 154 -25.05 -22.26 -22.03
C VAL A 154 -26.36 -21.94 -21.32
N PRO A 155 -27.02 -20.80 -21.62
CA PRO A 155 -28.33 -20.50 -21.07
C PRO A 155 -29.40 -21.45 -21.65
N GLN A 156 -30.21 -22.03 -20.77
CA GLN A 156 -31.36 -22.86 -21.10
C GLN A 156 -32.63 -22.12 -20.68
N ARG A 157 -33.60 -21.98 -21.57
CA ARG A 157 -34.91 -21.42 -21.21
C ARG A 157 -35.69 -22.44 -20.40
N LEU A 158 -36.17 -22.03 -19.23
CA LEU A 158 -37.09 -22.84 -18.43
C LEU A 158 -38.52 -22.38 -18.69
N ASP A 159 -38.76 -21.07 -18.60
CA ASP A 159 -40.05 -20.41 -18.82
C ASP A 159 -39.89 -19.20 -19.75
N SER A 160 -40.99 -18.51 -20.07
CA SER A 160 -40.97 -17.26 -20.86
C SER A 160 -40.09 -16.15 -20.26
N ARG A 161 -39.94 -16.15 -18.94
CA ARG A 161 -39.24 -15.12 -18.15
C ARG A 161 -37.99 -15.62 -17.41
N THR A 162 -37.80 -16.93 -17.32
CA THR A 162 -36.77 -17.56 -16.49
C THR A 162 -35.75 -18.32 -17.33
N LEU A 163 -34.48 -17.98 -17.17
CA LEU A 163 -33.34 -18.67 -17.78
C LEU A 163 -32.57 -19.45 -16.71
N LYS A 164 -32.26 -20.72 -17.02
CA LYS A 164 -31.44 -21.62 -16.22
C LYS A 164 -30.07 -21.72 -16.85
N ILE A 165 -29.03 -21.54 -16.07
CA ILE A 165 -27.65 -21.62 -16.54
C ILE A 165 -26.92 -22.66 -15.69
N PRO A 166 -26.77 -23.90 -16.17
CA PRO A 166 -25.98 -24.91 -15.47
C PRO A 166 -24.50 -24.57 -15.57
N VAL A 167 -23.81 -24.51 -14.44
CA VAL A 167 -22.35 -24.33 -14.41
C VAL A 167 -21.71 -25.71 -14.19
N PRO A 168 -20.95 -26.23 -15.16
CA PRO A 168 -20.27 -27.50 -14.99
C PRO A 168 -19.20 -27.40 -13.89
N LYS A 169 -18.99 -28.49 -13.16
CA LYS A 169 -17.90 -28.56 -12.18
C LYS A 169 -16.56 -28.55 -12.92
N PRO A 170 -15.55 -27.83 -12.41
CA PRO A 170 -14.22 -27.82 -13.03
C PRO A 170 -13.59 -29.21 -12.95
N THR A 171 -12.96 -29.62 -14.06
CA THR A 171 -12.21 -30.88 -14.16
C THR A 171 -10.93 -30.84 -13.33
N VAL A 172 -10.32 -32.00 -13.08
CA VAL A 172 -9.05 -32.10 -12.34
C VAL A 172 -7.94 -31.33 -13.04
N GLU A 173 -7.87 -31.42 -14.36
CA GLU A 173 -6.90 -30.68 -15.17
C GLU A 173 -7.06 -29.16 -15.02
N ALA A 174 -8.30 -28.65 -15.07
CA ALA A 174 -8.59 -27.24 -14.86
C ALA A 174 -8.21 -26.76 -13.45
N ARG A 175 -8.38 -27.59 -12.42
CA ARG A 175 -7.92 -27.27 -11.06
C ARG A 175 -6.40 -27.19 -10.96
N ASN A 176 -5.69 -28.10 -11.62
CA ASN A 176 -4.22 -28.11 -11.63
C ASN A 176 -3.65 -26.89 -12.36
N THR A 177 -4.21 -26.50 -13.51
CA THR A 177 -3.78 -25.29 -14.23
C THR A 177 -4.02 -24.02 -13.40
N LEU A 178 -5.13 -23.94 -12.65
CA LEU A 178 -5.40 -22.84 -11.72
C LEU A 178 -4.40 -22.79 -10.56
N ALA A 179 -3.99 -23.94 -10.02
CA ALA A 179 -2.96 -24.00 -8.97
C ALA A 179 -1.60 -23.48 -9.48
N VAL A 180 -1.23 -23.85 -10.71
CA VAL A 180 0.00 -23.34 -11.36
C VAL A 180 -0.08 -21.83 -11.58
N THR A 181 -1.20 -21.33 -12.11
CA THR A 181 -1.40 -19.89 -12.35
C THR A 181 -1.35 -19.09 -11.04
N THR A 182 -2.04 -19.56 -9.99
CA THR A 182 -1.99 -18.92 -8.66
C THR A 182 -0.57 -18.88 -8.11
N SER A 183 0.20 -19.97 -8.28
CA SER A 183 1.59 -20.02 -7.83
C SER A 183 2.50 -19.04 -8.59
N ARG A 184 2.27 -18.84 -9.90
CA ARG A 184 3.00 -17.85 -10.70
C ARG A 184 2.70 -16.43 -10.23
N MET A 185 1.42 -16.10 -10.06
CA MET A 185 1.00 -14.80 -9.53
C MET A 185 1.58 -14.51 -8.13
N ALA A 186 1.62 -15.51 -7.26
CA ALA A 186 2.21 -15.35 -5.94
C ALA A 186 3.71 -14.98 -6.03
N GLU A 187 4.46 -15.58 -6.95
CA GLU A 187 5.87 -15.22 -7.15
C GLU A 187 6.01 -13.80 -7.71
N ASP A 188 5.18 -13.40 -8.66
CA ASP A 188 5.17 -12.03 -9.18
C ASP A 188 4.92 -11.00 -8.07
N VAL A 189 3.97 -11.30 -7.17
CA VAL A 189 3.67 -10.47 -6.00
C VAL A 189 4.86 -10.41 -5.04
N ARG A 190 5.51 -11.54 -4.74
CA ARG A 190 6.74 -11.54 -3.91
C ARG A 190 7.84 -10.69 -4.52
N VAL A 191 8.02 -10.76 -5.84
CA VAL A 191 8.99 -9.92 -6.56
C VAL A 191 8.61 -8.44 -6.44
N GLN A 192 7.33 -8.08 -6.56
CA GLN A 192 6.87 -6.70 -6.38
C GLN A 192 7.10 -6.19 -4.95
N LEU A 193 6.80 -6.98 -3.93
CA LEU A 193 7.08 -6.64 -2.52
C LEU A 193 8.58 -6.40 -2.31
N ARG A 194 9.44 -7.29 -2.81
CA ARG A 194 10.91 -7.11 -2.75
C ARG A 194 11.36 -5.82 -3.45
N LYS A 195 10.78 -5.49 -4.62
CA LYS A 195 11.07 -4.24 -5.34
C LYS A 195 10.67 -3.00 -4.52
N HIS A 196 9.50 -3.02 -3.87
CA HIS A 196 9.06 -1.92 -3.01
C HIS A 196 9.99 -1.75 -1.80
N HIS A 197 10.36 -2.86 -1.15
CA HIS A 197 11.35 -2.84 -0.06
C HIS A 197 12.68 -2.22 -0.50
N GLN A 198 13.27 -2.72 -1.59
CA GLN A 198 14.53 -2.21 -2.13
C GLN A 198 14.47 -0.72 -2.51
N ALA A 199 13.35 -0.28 -3.07
CA ALA A 199 13.15 1.12 -3.44
C ALA A 199 13.11 2.03 -2.20
N SER A 200 12.44 1.62 -1.13
CA SER A 200 12.36 2.38 0.12
C SER A 200 13.69 2.45 0.86
N VAL A 201 14.43 1.34 0.91
CA VAL A 201 15.77 1.30 1.52
C VAL A 201 16.76 2.20 0.75
N LYS A 202 16.73 2.19 -0.58
CA LYS A 202 17.58 3.06 -1.41
C LYS A 202 17.28 4.55 -1.23
N LYS A 203 16.01 4.91 -0.99
CA LYS A 203 15.61 6.30 -0.75
C LYS A 203 16.05 6.81 0.62
N GLY A 204 15.89 5.99 1.65
CA GLY A 204 16.29 6.35 3.01
C GLY A 204 17.80 6.36 3.24
N LYS A 205 18.60 5.75 2.33
CA LYS A 205 20.06 5.61 2.47
C LYS A 205 20.49 5.13 3.86
N TYR A 206 19.72 4.20 4.42
CA TYR A 206 19.93 3.70 5.78
C TYR A 206 21.28 2.99 5.91
N GLU A 207 21.93 3.16 7.07
CA GLU A 207 23.19 2.50 7.37
C GLU A 207 23.02 0.99 7.56
N LYS A 208 24.10 0.24 7.34
CA LYS A 208 24.12 -1.20 7.62
C LYS A 208 23.94 -1.41 9.13
N HIS A 209 22.95 -2.22 9.53
CA HIS A 209 22.54 -2.47 10.92
C HIS A 209 21.77 -1.34 11.62
N SER A 210 21.17 -0.42 10.88
CA SER A 210 20.23 0.55 11.43
C SER A 210 18.91 -0.10 11.89
N VAL A 211 18.30 0.44 12.94
CA VAL A 211 17.00 -0.04 13.47
C VAL A 211 15.91 0.10 12.41
N GLU A 212 15.99 1.13 11.57
CA GLU A 212 15.08 1.37 10.46
C GLU A 212 15.12 0.24 9.44
N LEU A 213 16.32 -0.21 9.06
CA LEU A 213 16.47 -1.31 8.09
C LEU A 213 15.88 -2.61 8.62
N GLU A 214 16.06 -2.91 9.91
CA GLU A 214 15.41 -4.06 10.54
C GLU A 214 13.87 -3.96 10.52
N GLU A 215 13.31 -2.78 10.77
CA GLU A 215 11.86 -2.57 10.72
C GLU A 215 11.29 -2.67 9.30
N PHE A 216 12.00 -2.15 8.29
CA PHE A 216 11.62 -2.33 6.87
C PHE A 216 11.67 -3.81 6.45
N GLN A 217 12.66 -4.55 6.94
CA GLN A 217 12.77 -5.99 6.69
C GLN A 217 11.61 -6.75 7.36
N LYS A 218 11.31 -6.47 8.63
CA LYS A 218 10.15 -7.05 9.34
C LYS A 218 8.83 -6.75 8.62
N LEU A 219 8.66 -5.55 8.08
CA LEU A 219 7.48 -5.19 7.29
C LEU A 219 7.37 -6.02 6.02
N SER A 220 8.48 -6.19 5.27
CA SER A 220 8.50 -7.04 4.08
C SER A 220 8.18 -8.50 4.43
N ASP A 221 8.79 -9.04 5.48
CA ASP A 221 8.59 -10.43 5.90
C ASP A 221 7.15 -10.69 6.34
N ARG A 222 6.50 -9.73 7.00
CA ARG A 222 5.08 -9.80 7.34
C ARG A 222 4.21 -9.95 6.10
N HIS A 223 4.38 -9.07 5.11
CA HIS A 223 3.58 -9.09 3.88
C HIS A 223 3.84 -10.36 3.05
N ILE A 224 5.09 -10.84 3.00
CA ILE A 224 5.42 -12.13 2.34
C ILE A 224 4.71 -13.29 3.06
N ALA A 225 4.74 -13.32 4.39
CA ALA A 225 4.05 -14.35 5.16
C ALA A 225 2.53 -14.32 4.95
N GLU A 226 1.93 -13.14 4.73
CA GLU A 226 0.51 -13.04 4.37
C GLU A 226 0.22 -13.63 2.99
N VAL A 227 1.06 -13.35 1.99
CA VAL A 227 0.94 -13.96 0.65
C VAL A 227 1.03 -15.49 0.74
N ASP A 228 1.97 -16.01 1.53
CA ASP A 228 2.13 -17.46 1.72
C ASP A 228 0.92 -18.11 2.41
N LYS A 229 0.32 -17.42 3.40
CA LYS A 229 -0.93 -17.87 4.04
C LYS A 229 -2.08 -17.96 3.05
N ILE A 230 -2.25 -16.95 2.20
CA ILE A 230 -3.29 -16.92 1.16
C ILE A 230 -3.05 -18.09 0.19
N LEU A 231 -1.82 -18.26 -0.30
CA LEU A 231 -1.48 -19.33 -1.24
C LEU A 231 -1.78 -20.72 -0.63
N ALA A 232 -1.45 -20.93 0.64
CA ALA A 232 -1.72 -22.18 1.35
C ALA A 232 -3.24 -22.44 1.50
N GLN A 233 -4.04 -21.40 1.76
CA GLN A 233 -5.51 -21.52 1.81
C GLN A 233 -6.08 -21.91 0.44
N THR A 234 -5.61 -21.28 -0.63
CA THR A 234 -6.08 -21.55 -1.99
C THR A 234 -5.72 -22.94 -2.49
N LYS A 235 -4.50 -23.43 -2.18
CA LYS A 235 -4.09 -24.81 -2.50
C LYS A 235 -5.00 -25.83 -1.81
N LYS A 236 -5.31 -25.61 -0.53
CA LYS A 236 -6.27 -26.45 0.22
C LYS A 236 -7.66 -26.43 -0.40
N ALA A 237 -8.15 -25.24 -0.78
CA ALA A 237 -9.48 -25.10 -1.40
C ALA A 237 -9.57 -25.76 -2.79
N THR A 238 -8.49 -25.71 -3.56
CA THR A 238 -8.43 -26.30 -4.91
C THR A 238 -8.26 -27.82 -4.88
N GLY A 239 -7.87 -28.39 -3.73
CA GLY A 239 -7.65 -29.83 -3.56
C GLY A 239 -6.42 -30.36 -4.30
N SER A 240 -5.57 -29.46 -4.79
CA SER A 240 -4.26 -29.78 -5.36
C SER A 240 -3.30 -30.02 -4.19
N LYS A 241 -2.95 -31.29 -3.95
CA LYS A 241 -1.83 -31.67 -3.08
C LYS A 241 -0.52 -31.46 -3.82
#